data_AF-A3MVY4-F1
#
_entry.id   AF-A3MVY4-F1
#
_cell.length_a   1.000
_cell.length_b   1.000
_cell.length_c   1.000
_cell.angle_alpha   90.00
_cell.angle_beta   90.00
_cell.angle_gamma   90.00
#
_symmetry.space_group_name_H-M   'P 1'
#
loop_
_entity.id
_entity.type
_entity.pdbx_description
1 polymer ?
#
loop_
_entity_poly.entity_id
_entity_poly.type
_entity_poly.pdbx_seq_one_letter_code
_entity_poly.pdbx_strand_id
1 'polypeptide(L)' 'MKSGVVKALAFASIALGGLTLVSTLSNPSLDPLILTRDLGLSITALSLGFAAPILHRKFTESQEEV' A
#
# COMPACT_ATOMS: atom_id res chain seq x y z
N MET A 1 0.62 -13.61 12.57
CA MET A 1 0.12 -12.29 13.05
C MET A 1 -1.40 -12.35 13.13
N LYS A 2 -2.05 -11.64 14.07
CA LYS A 2 -3.52 -11.62 14.10
C LYS A 2 -4.04 -10.97 12.81
N SER A 3 -4.93 -11.63 12.07
CA SER A 3 -5.48 -11.15 10.78
C SER A 3 -5.99 -9.69 10.85
N GLY A 4 -6.50 -9.27 12.01
CA GLY A 4 -6.90 -7.88 12.26
C GLY A 4 -5.76 -6.86 12.14
N VAL A 5 -4.54 -7.19 12.56
CA VAL A 5 -3.36 -6.30 12.44
C VAL A 5 -2.99 -6.12 10.97
N VAL A 6 -3.02 -7.20 10.18
CA VAL A 6 -2.73 -7.14 8.75
C VAL A 6 -3.76 -6.29 8.01
N LYS A 7 -5.05 -6.43 8.35
CA LYS A 7 -6.10 -5.57 7.78
C LYS A 7 -5.92 -4.10 8.16
N ALA A 8 -5.56 -3.81 9.41
CA ALA A 8 -5.32 -2.45 9.87
C ALA A 8 -4.12 -1.80 9.15
N LEU A 9 -3.01 -2.54 9.00
CA LEU A 9 -1.82 -2.08 8.27
C LEU A 9 -2.11 -1.91 6.78
N ALA A 10 -2.84 -2.85 6.17
CA ALA A 10 -3.28 -2.74 4.79
C ALA A 10 -4.13 -1.48 4.56
N PHE A 11 -5.11 -1.24 5.44
CA PHE A 11 -5.94 -0.03 5.40
C PHE A 11 -5.11 1.24 5.57
N ALA A 12 -4.20 1.29 6.55
CA ALA A 12 -3.32 2.43 6.76
C ALA A 12 -2.43 2.71 5.53
N SER A 13 -1.88 1.65 4.91
CA SER A 13 -1.09 1.76 3.69
C SER A 13 -1.91 2.34 2.53
N ILE A 14 -3.16 1.89 2.35
CA ILE A 14 -4.06 2.42 1.32
C ILE A 14 -4.39 3.89 1.60
N ALA A 15 -4.74 4.22 2.85
CA ALA A 15 -5.11 5.59 3.22
C ALA A 15 -3.96 6.57 3.01
N LEU A 16 -2.75 6.22 3.46
CA LEU A 16 -1.55 7.05 3.27
C LEU A 16 -1.12 7.12 1.81
N GLY A 17 -1.16 6.01 1.09
CA GLY A 17 -0.86 5.97 -0.35
C GLY A 17 -1.85 6.80 -1.16
N GLY A 18 -3.14 6.70 -0.87
CA GLY A 18 -4.17 7.49 -1.52
C GLY A 18 -4.04 8.99 -1.21
N LEU A 19 -3.80 9.34 0.06
CA LEU A 19 -3.58 10.73 0.46
C LEU A 19 -2.36 11.35 -0.25
N THR A 20 -1.23 10.64 -0.27
CA THR A 20 0.00 11.12 -0.93
C THR A 20 -0.15 11.19 -2.44
N LEU A 21 -0.86 10.24 -3.06
CA LEU A 21 -1.17 10.28 -4.49
C LEU A 21 -2.01 11.51 -4.84
N VAL A 22 -3.11 11.74 -4.11
CA VAL A 22 -3.98 12.91 -4.31
C VAL A 22 -3.17 14.19 -4.12
N SER A 23 -2.35 14.27 -3.08
CA SER A 23 -1.48 15.43 -2.84
C SER A 23 -0.51 15.68 -3.99
N THR A 24 0.13 14.62 -4.50
CA THR A 24 1.10 14.69 -5.60
C THR A 24 0.45 15.15 -6.91
N LEU A 25 -0.76 14.67 -7.19
CA LEU A 25 -1.51 15.06 -8.40
C LEU A 25 -2.14 16.45 -8.28
N SER A 26 -2.50 16.87 -7.07
CA SER A 26 -3.14 18.18 -6.83
C SER A 26 -2.14 19.33 -6.82
N ASN A 27 -0.91 19.09 -6.38
CA ASN A 27 0.18 20.09 -6.38
C ASN A 27 1.50 19.44 -6.82
N PRO A 28 1.66 19.16 -8.14
CA PRO A 28 2.81 18.45 -8.64
C PRO A 28 4.10 19.27 -8.52
N SER A 29 5.19 18.60 -8.16
CA SER A 29 6.53 19.20 -8.17
C SER A 29 6.96 19.53 -9.60
N LEU A 30 7.61 20.69 -9.77
CA LEU A 30 8.24 21.09 -11.03
C LEU A 30 9.54 20.31 -11.31
N ASP A 31 10.16 19.75 -10.27
CA ASP A 31 11.28 18.83 -10.42
C ASP A 31 10.75 17.41 -10.75
N PRO A 32 11.06 16.87 -11.94
CA PRO A 32 10.57 15.57 -12.39
C PRO A 32 11.10 14.38 -11.56
N LEU A 33 12.28 14.50 -10.93
CA LEU A 33 12.81 13.46 -10.06
C LEU A 33 12.01 13.36 -8.77
N ILE A 34 11.65 14.50 -8.18
CA ILE A 34 10.80 14.58 -6.98
C ILE A 34 9.40 14.06 -7.30
N LEU A 35 8.81 14.47 -8.43
CA LEU A 35 7.50 13.99 -8.87
C LEU A 35 7.49 12.46 -9.03
N THR A 36 8.48 11.90 -9.72
CA THR A 36 8.57 10.45 -9.95
C THR A 36 8.71 9.68 -8.64
N ARG A 37 9.53 10.18 -7.70
CA ARG A 37 9.68 9.59 -6.37
C ARG A 37 8.35 9.58 -5.61
N ASP A 38 7.66 10.72 -5.54
CA ASP A 38 6.44 10.85 -4.75
C ASP A 38 5.30 10.01 -5.35
N LEU A 39 5.21 10.00 -6.68
CA LEU A 39 4.26 9.15 -7.39
C LEU A 39 4.58 7.66 -7.19
N GLY A 40 5.86 7.28 -7.31
CA GLY A 40 6.32 5.92 -7.06
C GLY A 40 5.99 5.44 -5.65
N LEU A 41 6.29 6.25 -4.62
CA LEU A 41 5.99 5.94 -3.23
C LEU A 41 4.49 5.75 -3.00
N SER A 42 3.66 6.63 -3.56
CA SER A 42 2.20 6.53 -3.41
C SER A 42 1.64 5.27 -4.08
N ILE A 43 2.11 4.92 -5.28
CA ILE A 43 1.72 3.70 -6.01
C ILE A 43 2.19 2.45 -5.27
N THR A 44 3.43 2.43 -4.76
CA THR A 44 3.96 1.31 -3.97
C THR A 44 3.15 1.11 -2.69
N ALA A 45 2.81 2.18 -1.97
CA ALA A 45 2.00 2.12 -0.75
C ALA A 45 0.59 1.55 -1.02
N LEU A 46 -0.05 1.99 -2.10
CA LEU A 46 -1.35 1.45 -2.52
C LEU A 46 -1.24 -0.03 -2.89
N SER A 47 -0.25 -0.39 -3.71
CA SER A 47 -0.02 -1.76 -4.15
C SER A 47 0.23 -2.70 -2.97
N LEU A 48 1.03 -2.28 -1.99
CA LEU A 48 1.30 -3.05 -0.78
C LEU A 48 0.04 -3.20 0.08
N GLY A 49 -0.75 -2.14 0.21
CA GLY A 49 -2.01 -2.17 0.95
C GLY A 49 -3.03 -3.16 0.37
N PHE A 50 -3.14 -3.23 -0.97
CA PHE A 50 -3.98 -4.23 -1.62
C PHE A 50 -3.39 -5.65 -1.56
N ALA A 51 -2.08 -5.79 -1.73
CA ALA A 51 -1.41 -7.08 -1.76
C ALA A 51 -1.32 -7.75 -0.38
N ALA A 52 -1.16 -6.98 0.70
CA ALA A 52 -0.97 -7.49 2.06
C ALA A 52 -2.03 -8.51 2.52
N PRO A 53 -3.36 -8.26 2.43
CA PRO A 53 -4.37 -9.25 2.84
C PRO A 53 -4.38 -10.48 1.92
N ILE A 54 -4.13 -10.31 0.63
CA ILE A 54 -4.09 -11.41 -0.36
C ILE A 54 -2.93 -12.35 -0.05
N LEU A 55 -1.73 -11.78 0.13
CA LEU A 55 -0.53 -12.51 0.48
C LEU A 55 -0.67 -13.18 1.84
N HIS A 56 -1.19 -12.47 2.85
CA HIS A 56 -1.40 -13.05 4.16
C HIS A 56 -2.36 -14.25 4.10
N ARG A 57 -3.45 -14.17 3.34
CA ARG A 57 -4.36 -15.31 3.16
C ARG A 57 -3.65 -16.47 2.47
N LYS A 58 -2.97 -16.21 1.35
CA LYS A 58 -2.25 -17.26 0.59
C LYS A 58 -1.21 -18.01 1.42
N PHE A 59 -0.48 -17.33 2.30
CA PHE A 59 0.61 -17.95 3.07
C PHE A 59 0.19 -18.43 4.47
N THR A 60 -1.01 -18.09 4.93
CA THR A 60 -1.53 -18.55 6.24
C THR A 60 -2.59 -19.64 6.09
N GLU A 61 -3.42 -19.58 5.05
CA GLU A 61 -4.48 -20.56 4.75
C GLU A 61 -3.87 -21.87 4.19
N SER A 62 -2.78 -21.81 3.43
CA SER A 62 -2.04 -22.99 2.94
C SER A 62 -1.28 -23.78 4.02
N GLN A 63 -1.42 -23.45 5.32
CA GLN A 63 -0.85 -24.23 6.41
C GLN A 63 -1.89 -25.08 7.17
N GLU A 64 -3.18 -25.01 6.82
CA GLU A 64 -4.24 -25.79 7.48
C GLU A 64 -4.61 -27.10 6.73
N GLU A 65 -4.00 -27.40 5.58
CA GLU A 65 -4.26 -28.62 4.78
C GLU A 65 -3.19 -29.73 4.88
N VAL A 66 -2.37 -29.76 5.95
CA VAL A 66 -1.39 -30.86 6.18
C VAL A 66 -1.63 -31.56 7.51
#